data_AF-A0A529NS64-F1
#
_entry.id   AF-A0A529NS64-F1
#
_cell.length_a   1.000
_cell.length_b   1.000
_cell.length_c   1.000
_cell.angle_alpha   90.00
_cell.angle_beta   90.00
_cell.angle_gamma   90.00
#
_symmetry.space_group_name_H-M   'P 1'
#
loop_
_entity.id
_entity.type
_entity.pdbx_description
1 polymer ?
#
loop_
_entity_poly.entity_id
_entity_poly.type
_entity_poly.pdbx_seq_one_letter_code
_entity_poly.pdbx_strand_id
1 'polypeptide(L)'
;MNPNYRNLALWAIIAVLLIALFNLFQTPQTRGAASDVPYSQFLQDVAAGRVKTVTIAGARISGTYTDTSTGFQTYSPGDPSLVSRLQDKNVTINA
;
A
#
# COMPACT_ATOMS: atom_id res chain seq x y z
N MET A 1 -36.38 23.71 28.28
CA MET A 1 -35.30 23.77 27.27
C MET A 1 -33.99 23.70 28.02
N ASN A 2 -33.44 22.50 28.17
CA ASN A 2 -32.34 22.28 29.10
C ASN A 2 -31.04 22.67 28.38
N PRO A 3 -30.22 23.60 28.92
CA PRO A 3 -29.00 24.11 28.28
C PRO A 3 -27.98 23.01 27.97
N ASN A 4 -28.15 21.83 28.57
CA ASN A 4 -27.34 20.62 28.32
C ASN A 4 -27.56 20.01 26.93
N TYR A 5 -28.70 20.25 26.27
CA TYR A 5 -28.92 19.78 24.89
C TYR A 5 -28.04 20.49 23.86
N ARG A 6 -27.71 21.75 24.13
CA ARG A 6 -26.86 22.56 23.24
C ARG A 6 -25.41 22.07 23.27
N ASN A 7 -24.94 21.70 24.47
CA ASN A 7 -23.62 21.10 24.67
C ASN A 7 -23.56 19.67 24.14
N LEU A 8 -24.64 18.90 24.28
CA LEU A 8 -24.74 17.54 23.74
C LEU A 8 -24.71 17.53 22.21
N ALA A 9 -25.42 18.46 21.57
CA ALA A 9 -25.41 18.62 20.11
C ALA A 9 -24.01 19.00 19.59
N LEU A 10 -23.32 19.90 20.30
CA LEU A 10 -21.95 20.29 19.96
C LEU A 10 -20.97 19.10 20.08
N TRP A 11 -21.10 18.31 21.15
CA TRP A 11 -20.30 17.10 21.34
C TRP A 11 -20.59 16.02 20.28
N ALA A 12 -21.84 15.86 19.86
CA ALA A 12 -22.21 14.93 18.80
C ALA A 12 -21.56 15.30 17.45
N ILE A 13 -21.51 16.60 17.11
CA ILE A 13 -20.82 17.08 15.90
C ILE A 13 -19.33 16.77 15.98
N ILE A 14 -18.69 17.04 17.12
CA ILE A 14 -17.26 16.74 17.32
C ILE A 14 -16.99 15.24 17.18
N ALA A 15 -17.83 14.38 17.75
CA ALA A 15 -17.68 12.93 17.64
C ALA A 15 -17.79 12.44 16.18
N VAL A 16 -18.77 12.95 15.42
CA VAL A 16 -18.92 12.62 13.99
C VAL A 16 -17.71 13.09 13.19
N LEU A 17 -17.19 14.28 13.48
CA LEU A 17 -16.03 14.86 12.80
C LEU A 17 -14.75 14.05 13.08
N LEU A 18 -14.58 13.57 14.32
CA LEU A 18 -13.50 12.66 14.68
C LEU A 18 -13.60 11.31 13.97
N ILE A 19 -14.81 10.71 13.87
CA ILE A 19 -15.02 9.47 13.12
C ILE A 19 -14.72 9.66 11.63
N ALA A 20 -15.14 10.78 11.05
CA ALA A 20 -14.87 11.09 9.65
C ALA A 20 -13.36 11.26 9.38
N LEU A 21 -12.65 11.97 10.25
CA LEU A 21 -11.18 12.09 10.17
C LEU A 21 -10.50 10.73 10.35
N PHE A 22 -10.96 9.93 11.31
CA PHE A 22 -10.41 8.59 11.55
C PHE A 22 -10.63 7.66 10.36
N ASN A 23 -11.76 7.77 9.64
CA ASN A 23 -11.99 7.04 8.39
C ASN A 23 -11.08 7.52 7.24
N LEU A 24 -10.75 8.81 7.16
CA LEU A 24 -9.84 9.33 6.14
C LEU A 24 -8.40 8.83 6.35
N PHE A 25 -7.91 8.82 7.61
CA PHE A 25 -6.61 8.28 7.97
C PHE A 25 -6.54 6.76 7.95
N GLN A 26 -7.67 6.07 8.14
CA GLN A 26 -7.82 4.64 7.91
C GLN A 26 -8.22 4.34 6.46
N THR A 27 -7.81 5.14 5.46
CA THR A 27 -7.80 4.61 4.09
C THR A 27 -6.96 3.34 4.16
N PRO A 28 -7.57 2.14 4.09
CA PRO A 28 -6.80 0.94 4.12
C PRO A 28 -6.17 0.96 2.73
N GLN A 29 -4.87 1.24 2.66
CA GLN A 29 -4.09 0.57 1.64
C GLN A 29 -4.31 -0.91 1.93
N THR A 30 -5.34 -1.47 1.30
CA THR A 30 -5.68 -2.87 1.21
C THR A 30 -4.51 -3.57 0.56
N ARG A 31 -3.45 -3.79 1.33
CA ARG A 31 -2.37 -4.69 1.02
C ARG A 31 -2.45 -5.74 2.09
N GLY A 32 -3.33 -6.71 1.85
CA GLY A 32 -3.45 -7.89 2.69
C GLY A 32 -2.05 -8.39 3.03
N ALA A 33 -1.81 -8.63 4.32
CA ALA A 33 -0.55 -9.07 4.94
C ALA A 33 0.60 -9.20 3.94
N ALA A 34 1.19 -8.07 3.56
CA ALA A 34 2.22 -8.08 2.54
C ALA A 34 3.42 -8.81 3.12
N SER A 35 3.78 -9.95 2.53
CA SER A 35 4.90 -10.77 2.99
C SER A 35 6.21 -10.04 2.72
N ASP A 36 7.11 -10.00 3.70
CA ASP A 36 8.47 -9.55 3.48
C ASP A 36 9.20 -10.61 2.65
N VAL A 37 9.63 -10.20 1.46
CA VAL A 37 10.27 -11.05 0.46
C VAL A 37 11.69 -10.55 0.25
N PRO A 38 12.72 -11.44 0.30
CA PRO A 38 14.09 -11.07 -0.04
C PRO A 38 14.20 -10.51 -1.47
N TYR A 39 15.07 -9.52 -1.68
CA TYR A 39 15.24 -8.90 -3.00
C TYR A 39 15.58 -9.90 -4.11
N SER A 40 16.43 -10.89 -3.80
CA SER A 40 16.78 -11.97 -4.74
C SER A 40 15.58 -12.82 -5.13
N GLN A 41 14.69 -13.12 -4.18
CA GLN A 41 13.45 -13.85 -4.43
C GLN A 41 12.51 -13.02 -5.30
N PHE A 42 12.37 -11.73 -5.02
CA PHE A 42 11.60 -10.82 -5.86
C PHE A 42 12.12 -10.79 -7.31
N LEU A 43 13.44 -10.73 -7.52
CA LEU A 43 14.02 -10.79 -8.86
C LEU A 43 13.70 -12.11 -9.59
N GLN A 44 13.70 -13.24 -8.87
CA GLN A 44 13.27 -14.52 -9.42
C GLN A 44 11.78 -14.48 -9.80
N ASP A 45 10.95 -13.88 -8.96
CA ASP A 45 9.51 -13.75 -9.21
C ASP A 45 9.20 -12.85 -10.42
N VAL A 46 9.96 -11.76 -10.59
CA VAL A 46 9.92 -10.90 -11.78
C VAL A 46 10.36 -11.68 -13.01
N ALA A 47 11.48 -12.41 -12.93
CA ALA A 47 11.98 -13.22 -14.04
C ALA A 47 10.97 -14.30 -14.46
N ALA A 48 10.29 -14.91 -13.47
CA ALA A 48 9.22 -15.90 -13.65
C ALA A 48 7.87 -15.30 -14.10
N GLY A 49 7.74 -13.97 -14.21
CA GLY A 49 6.51 -13.31 -14.63
C GLY A 49 5.38 -13.40 -13.60
N ARG A 50 5.71 -13.65 -12.32
CA ARG A 50 4.72 -13.77 -11.23
C ARG A 50 4.31 -12.42 -10.67
N VAL A 51 5.04 -11.36 -10.97
CA VAL A 51 4.78 -10.00 -10.47
C VAL A 51 3.89 -9.24 -11.43
N LYS A 52 2.79 -8.67 -10.93
CA LYS A 52 1.82 -7.92 -11.72
C LYS A 52 2.06 -6.42 -11.65
N THR A 53 2.12 -5.90 -10.42
CA THR A 53 2.33 -4.47 -10.18
C THR A 53 3.41 -4.26 -9.13
N VAL A 54 4.16 -3.18 -9.28
CA VAL A 54 5.20 -2.75 -8.36
C VAL A 54 5.05 -1.25 -8.11
N THR A 55 5.16 -0.84 -6.87
CA THR A 55 5.22 0.56 -6.41
C THR A 55 6.58 0.78 -5.76
N ILE A 56 7.33 1.75 -6.28
CA ILE A 56 8.69 2.05 -5.83
C ILE A 56 8.64 3.35 -5.01
N ALA A 57 8.85 3.25 -3.69
CA ALA A 57 8.87 4.38 -2.77
C ALA A 57 10.27 4.50 -2.15
N GLY A 58 11.14 5.27 -2.81
CA GLY A 58 12.55 5.38 -2.43
C GLY A 58 13.25 4.03 -2.57
N ALA A 59 13.74 3.47 -1.46
CA ALA A 59 14.36 2.14 -1.44
C ALA A 59 13.38 0.99 -1.13
N ARG A 60 12.15 1.32 -0.73
CA ARG A 60 11.12 0.32 -0.44
C ARG A 60 10.33 0.02 -1.70
N ILE A 61 10.16 -1.28 -1.96
CA ILE A 61 9.40 -1.78 -3.09
C ILE A 61 8.23 -2.57 -2.53
N SER A 62 7.04 -2.31 -3.04
CA SER A 62 5.84 -3.07 -2.70
C SER A 62 5.09 -3.45 -3.97
N GLY A 63 4.46 -4.61 -4.01
CA GLY A 63 3.79 -5.06 -5.23
C GLY A 63 2.74 -6.11 -4.96
N THR A 64 2.13 -6.59 -6.03
CA THR A 64 1.20 -7.73 -5.97
C THR A 64 1.58 -8.79 -7.00
N TYR A 65 1.33 -10.05 -6.62
CA TYR A 65 1.50 -11.18 -7.52
C TYR A 65 0.34 -11.29 -8.52
N THR A 66 0.61 -11.82 -9.71
CA THR A 66 -0.39 -12.08 -10.75
C THR A 66 -1.32 -13.23 -10.40
N ASP A 67 -0.85 -14.18 -9.59
CA ASP A 67 -1.55 -15.42 -9.25
C ASP A 67 -2.58 -15.17 -8.13
N THR A 68 -2.15 -14.64 -7.00
CA THR A 68 -2.96 -14.64 -5.77
C THR A 68 -3.44 -13.27 -5.29
N SER A 69 -3.21 -12.17 -6.04
CA SER A 69 -3.45 -10.79 -5.56
C SER A 69 -2.80 -10.45 -4.20
N THR A 70 -1.98 -11.36 -3.67
CA THR A 70 -1.24 -11.21 -2.43
C THR A 70 -0.20 -10.12 -2.60
N GLY A 71 -0.13 -9.23 -1.62
CA GLY A 71 0.90 -8.20 -1.57
C GLY A 71 2.24 -8.77 -1.15
N PHE A 72 3.32 -8.19 -1.62
CA PHE A 72 4.67 -8.42 -1.10
C PHE A 72 5.38 -7.09 -0.87
N GLN A 73 6.39 -7.13 -0.01
CA GLN A 73 7.30 -6.01 0.23
C GLN A 73 8.74 -6.49 0.11
N THR A 74 9.60 -5.65 -0.43
CA THR A 74 11.04 -5.90 -0.49
C THR A 74 11.80 -4.59 -0.42
N TYR A 75 13.11 -4.66 -0.24
CA TYR A 75 13.99 -3.51 -0.18
C TYR A 75 15.03 -3.62 -1.29
N SER A 76 15.13 -2.58 -2.11
CA SER A 76 16.16 -2.53 -3.17
C SER A 76 17.43 -1.89 -2.63
N PRO A 77 18.60 -2.51 -2.89
CA PRO A 77 19.89 -1.90 -2.57
C PRO A 77 20.28 -0.74 -3.52
N GLY A 78 19.38 -0.29 -4.40
CA GLY A 78 19.65 0.80 -5.36
C GLY A 78 20.14 0.32 -6.73
N ASP A 79 19.60 -0.80 -7.23
CA ASP A 79 19.94 -1.34 -8.55
C ASP A 79 19.28 -0.53 -9.68
N PRO A 80 20.06 0.17 -10.54
CA PRO A 80 19.51 0.97 -11.64
C PRO A 80 18.93 0.10 -12.77
N SER A 81 19.29 -1.18 -12.85
CA SER A 81 18.78 -2.10 -13.87
C SER A 81 17.38 -2.64 -13.57
N LEU A 82 16.87 -2.42 -12.36
CA LEU A 82 15.59 -2.99 -11.93
C LEU A 82 14.42 -2.50 -12.78
N VAL A 83 14.35 -1.20 -13.07
CA VAL A 83 13.26 -0.61 -13.85
C VAL A 83 13.20 -1.23 -15.25
N SER A 84 14.37 -1.40 -15.90
CA SER A 84 14.46 -2.07 -17.20
C SER A 84 13.93 -3.49 -17.13
N ARG A 85 14.34 -4.28 -16.13
CA ARG A 85 13.89 -5.68 -15.98
C ARG A 85 12.39 -5.80 -15.75
N LEU A 86 11.80 -4.88 -14.99
CA LEU A 86 10.36 -4.83 -14.77
C LEU A 86 9.61 -4.49 -16.06
N GLN A 87 10.13 -3.54 -16.83
CA GLN A 87 9.59 -3.15 -18.13
C GLN A 87 9.67 -4.29 -19.15
N ASP A 88 10.81 -4.99 -19.22
CA ASP A 88 11.01 -6.17 -20.09
C ASP A 88 10.00 -7.29 -19.81
N LYS A 89 9.51 -7.36 -18.56
CA LYS A 89 8.52 -8.34 -18.10
C LYS A 89 7.08 -7.80 -18.13
N ASN A 90 6.85 -6.63 -18.72
CA ASN A 90 5.55 -5.96 -18.80
C ASN A 90 4.88 -5.75 -17.43
N VAL A 91 5.70 -5.54 -16.38
CA VAL A 91 5.19 -5.25 -15.03
C VAL A 91 4.72 -3.81 -14.96
N THR A 92 3.56 -3.56 -14.36
CA THR A 92 3.08 -2.19 -14.13
C THR A 92 3.86 -1.54 -13.01
N ILE A 93 4.48 -0.38 -13.28
CA ILE A 93 5.30 0.37 -12.33
C ILE A 93 4.54 1.63 -11.89
N ASN A 94 4.35 1.78 -10.59
CA ASN A 94 3.84 2.97 -9.93
C ASN A 94 4.99 3.65 -9.16
N ALA A 95 5.01 4.97 -9.13
CA ALA A 95 5.98 5.79 -8.39
C ALA A 95 5.27 6.62 -7.33
#